data_AF-A0A2E3XPZ1-F1
#
_entry.id   AF-A0A2E3XPZ1-F1
#
_cell.length_a   1.000
_cell.length_b   1.000
_cell.length_c   1.000
_cell.angle_alpha   90.00
_cell.angle_beta   90.00
_cell.angle_gamma   90.00
#
_symmetry.space_group_name_H-M   'P 1'
#
loop_
_entity.id
_entity.type
_entity.pdbx_description
1 polymer ?
#
loop_
_entity_poly.entity_id
_entity_poly.type
_entity_poly.pdbx_seq_one_letter_code
_entity_poly.pdbx_strand_id
1 'polypeptide(L)'
;MKKLLLALFVLSTSAYAASDLVKEFTKRRAIVHTTTRKGIYNFLKFMEKDPSNLKELELLNDKGKFAARFIENDEVCFGDTQTASLNCYNATGFQTFFEAGDTD
;
A
#
# COMPACT_ATOMS: atom_id res chain seq x y z
N MET A 1 45.32 -5.08 -41.81
CA MET A 1 44.25 -4.43 -41.03
C MET A 1 44.39 -4.84 -39.58
N LYS A 2 44.92 -3.92 -38.76
CA LYS A 2 45.20 -4.11 -37.33
C LYS A 2 43.89 -4.29 -36.56
N LYS A 3 43.67 -5.50 -36.04
CA LYS A 3 42.76 -5.75 -34.92
C LYS A 3 43.45 -5.25 -33.64
N LEU A 4 42.64 -5.05 -32.60
CA LEU A 4 43.01 -4.76 -31.22
C LEU A 4 43.05 -3.27 -30.81
N LEU A 5 41.88 -2.63 -30.89
CA LEU A 5 41.48 -1.60 -29.92
C LEU A 5 40.37 -2.21 -29.05
N LEU A 6 40.76 -3.17 -28.22
CA LEU A 6 39.97 -3.69 -27.11
C LEU A 6 40.63 -3.15 -25.84
N ALA A 7 40.42 -1.87 -25.56
CA ALA A 7 40.93 -1.23 -24.35
C ALA A 7 39.80 -0.44 -23.69
N LEU A 8 39.42 -0.94 -22.52
CA LEU A 8 38.91 -0.16 -21.38
C LEU A 8 37.73 0.77 -21.68
N PHE A 9 36.54 0.20 -21.74
CA PHE A 9 35.36 0.83 -21.11
C PHE A 9 34.60 -0.25 -20.31
N VAL A 10 35.36 -0.97 -19.49
CA VAL A 10 34.84 -1.84 -18.44
C VAL A 10 35.08 -1.06 -17.15
N LEU A 11 33.99 -0.87 -16.38
CA LEU A 11 33.94 -0.32 -15.01
C LEU A 11 33.76 1.20 -14.87
N SER A 12 32.57 1.69 -15.21
CA SER A 12 32.00 2.81 -14.44
C SER A 12 30.48 2.73 -14.35
N THR A 13 29.92 1.54 -14.18
CA THR A 13 28.61 1.41 -13.52
C THR A 13 28.90 1.35 -12.03
N SER A 14 29.12 2.52 -11.42
CA SER A 14 28.97 2.67 -9.98
C SER A 14 27.52 2.30 -9.66
N ALA A 15 27.30 1.02 -9.38
CA ALA A 15 26.14 0.55 -8.67
C ALA A 15 26.22 1.18 -7.28
N TYR A 16 25.78 2.45 -7.18
CA TYR A 16 25.47 3.06 -5.90
C TYR A 16 24.34 2.21 -5.33
N ALA A 17 24.69 1.19 -4.55
CA ALA A 17 23.77 0.53 -3.67
C ALA A 17 23.19 1.64 -2.80
N ALA A 18 21.94 2.03 -3.08
CA ALA A 18 21.26 3.06 -2.32
C ALA A 18 21.38 2.69 -0.83
N SER A 19 21.85 3.62 -0.01
CA SER A 19 21.92 3.45 1.45
C SER A 19 20.57 2.95 1.95
N ASP A 20 20.55 2.09 2.96
CA ASP A 20 19.30 1.56 3.51
C ASP A 20 18.38 2.69 3.99
N LEU A 21 18.95 3.81 4.43
CA LEU A 21 18.20 5.04 4.73
C LEU A 21 17.53 5.62 3.48
N VAL A 22 18.18 5.60 2.32
CA VAL A 22 17.64 6.08 1.04
C VAL A 22 16.58 5.13 0.51
N LYS A 23 16.76 3.80 0.67
CA LYS A 23 15.73 2.80 0.33
C LYS A 23 14.50 2.98 1.21
N GLU A 24 14.69 3.21 2.50
CA GLU A 24 13.58 3.42 3.43
C GLU A 24 12.90 4.77 3.20
N PHE A 25 13.66 5.82 2.90
CA PHE A 25 13.13 7.12 2.52
C PHE A 25 12.35 7.07 1.19
N THR A 26 12.84 6.37 0.17
CA THR A 26 12.11 6.19 -1.10
C THR A 26 10.88 5.30 -0.93
N LYS A 27 10.96 4.24 -0.11
CA LYS A 27 9.78 3.44 0.30
C LYS A 27 8.74 4.32 0.98
N ARG A 28 9.14 5.17 1.92
CA ARG A 28 8.27 6.14 2.61
C ARG A 28 7.78 7.29 1.71
N ARG A 29 8.47 7.60 0.61
CA ARG A 29 8.04 8.60 -0.37
C ARG A 29 7.08 8.02 -1.41
N ALA A 30 7.14 6.72 -1.69
CA ALA A 30 6.12 6.01 -2.47
C ALA A 30 4.77 5.86 -1.72
N ILE A 31 4.77 6.12 -0.41
CA ILE A 31 3.56 6.25 0.44
C ILE A 31 2.77 7.55 0.12
N VAL A 32 3.33 8.44 -0.71
CA VAL A 32 2.67 9.64 -1.22
C VAL A 32 1.68 9.25 -2.34
N HIS A 33 0.40 9.16 -1.98
CA HIS A 33 -0.77 9.21 -2.87
C HIS A 33 -0.66 8.45 -4.20
N THR A 34 -0.39 7.14 -4.14
CA THR A 34 -0.66 6.28 -5.31
C THR A 34 -2.16 6.28 -5.61
N THR A 35 -2.55 6.14 -6.88
CA THR A 35 -3.96 6.04 -7.31
C THR A 35 -4.72 5.00 -6.49
N THR A 36 -4.06 3.88 -6.17
CA THR A 36 -4.56 2.80 -5.30
C THR A 36 -4.95 3.30 -3.91
N ARG A 37 -4.11 4.13 -3.27
CA ARG A 37 -4.37 4.66 -1.93
C ARG A 37 -5.56 5.61 -1.90
N LYS A 38 -5.71 6.44 -2.95
CA LYS A 38 -6.89 7.29 -3.13
C LYS A 38 -8.16 6.44 -3.31
N GLY A 39 -8.07 5.36 -4.10
CA GLY A 39 -9.15 4.39 -4.26
C GLY A 39 -9.58 3.78 -2.92
N ILE A 40 -8.62 3.39 -2.08
CA ILE A 40 -8.90 2.83 -0.75
C ILE A 40 -9.57 3.87 0.17
N TYR A 41 -9.10 5.13 0.18
CA TYR A 41 -9.77 6.17 0.97
C TYR A 41 -11.22 6.42 0.55
N ASN A 42 -11.48 6.41 -0.75
CA ASN A 42 -12.85 6.54 -1.26
C ASN A 42 -13.70 5.31 -0.88
N PHE A 43 -13.13 4.11 -0.98
CA PHE A 43 -13.80 2.88 -0.58
C PHE A 43 -14.14 2.85 0.92
N LEU A 44 -13.21 3.26 1.79
CA LEU A 44 -13.46 3.37 3.22
C LEU A 44 -14.60 4.35 3.51
N LYS A 45 -14.62 5.53 2.87
CA LYS A 45 -15.73 6.48 2.99
C LYS A 45 -17.06 5.89 2.54
N PHE A 46 -17.05 5.13 1.45
CA PHE A 46 -18.23 4.44 0.93
C PHE A 46 -18.76 3.40 1.93
N MET A 47 -17.87 2.70 2.63
CA MET A 47 -18.21 1.76 3.71
C MET A 47 -18.43 2.45 5.08
N GLU A 48 -18.75 3.75 5.09
CA GLU A 48 -19.01 4.55 6.29
C GLU A 48 -17.86 4.60 7.32
N LYS A 49 -16.62 4.33 6.88
CA LYS A 49 -15.41 4.49 7.71
C LYS A 49 -14.72 5.81 7.38
N ASP A 50 -14.49 6.66 8.38
CA ASP A 50 -13.78 7.93 8.19
C ASP A 50 -12.25 7.71 8.04
N PRO A 51 -11.67 8.01 6.87
CA PRO A 51 -10.23 7.92 6.68
C PRO A 51 -9.40 8.83 7.59
N SER A 52 -10.00 9.90 8.12
CA SER A 52 -9.34 10.84 9.03
C SER A 52 -8.95 10.15 10.35
N ASN A 53 -9.67 9.07 10.70
CA ASN A 53 -9.43 8.26 11.90
C ASN A 53 -8.43 7.12 11.66
N LEU A 54 -7.77 7.05 10.50
CA LEU A 54 -6.76 6.03 10.23
C LEU A 54 -5.46 6.30 10.98
N LYS A 55 -5.08 5.35 11.82
CA LYS A 55 -3.75 5.28 12.45
C LYS A 55 -2.72 4.72 11.48
N GLU A 56 -3.10 3.69 10.73
CA GLU A 56 -2.21 2.97 9.82
C GLU A 56 -2.97 2.43 8.61
N LEU A 57 -2.32 2.46 7.45
CA LEU A 57 -2.83 1.89 6.21
C LEU A 57 -1.70 1.17 5.47
N GLU A 58 -1.81 -0.15 5.43
CA GLU A 58 -0.91 -1.06 4.72
C GLU A 58 -1.57 -1.59 3.44
N LEU A 59 -0.84 -1.53 2.33
CA LEU A 59 -1.26 -2.14 1.08
C LEU A 59 -0.75 -3.58 1.05
N LEU A 60 -1.66 -4.54 0.94
CA LEU A 60 -1.30 -5.96 0.86
C LEU A 60 -0.93 -6.38 -0.57
N ASN A 61 -1.44 -5.65 -1.57
CA ASN A 61 -1.05 -5.79 -2.96
C ASN A 61 -1.31 -4.52 -3.78
N ASP A 62 -0.94 -4.55 -5.06
CA ASP A 62 -1.21 -3.51 -6.07
C ASP A 62 -2.65 -3.49 -6.57
N LYS A 63 -3.39 -4.59 -6.35
CA LYS A 63 -4.78 -4.80 -6.74
C LYS A 63 -5.82 -4.13 -5.83
N GLY A 64 -5.40 -3.52 -4.73
CA GLY A 64 -6.31 -2.81 -3.82
C GLY A 64 -6.80 -3.63 -2.62
N LYS A 65 -6.10 -4.73 -2.28
CA LYS A 65 -6.22 -5.35 -0.95
C LYS A 65 -5.41 -4.54 0.06
N PHE A 66 -5.99 -4.29 1.22
CA PHE A 66 -5.38 -3.45 2.25
C PHE A 66 -5.74 -3.88 3.66
N ALA A 67 -4.91 -3.47 4.62
CA ALA A 67 -5.20 -3.50 6.04
C ALA A 67 -5.19 -2.08 6.59
N ALA A 68 -6.21 -1.73 7.37
CA ALA A 68 -6.44 -0.40 7.93
C ALA A 68 -6.63 -0.51 9.44
N ARG A 69 -5.91 0.29 10.22
CA ARG A 69 -6.10 0.40 11.67
C ARG A 69 -6.66 1.77 12.02
N PHE A 70 -7.70 1.82 12.84
CA PHE A 70 -8.36 3.06 13.26
C PHE A 70 -7.96 3.49 14.67
N ILE A 71 -7.93 4.80 14.93
CA ILE A 71 -7.49 5.41 16.19
C ILE A 71 -8.51 5.18 17.31
N GLU A 72 -9.79 5.43 17.06
CA GLU A 72 -10.81 5.52 18.12
C GLU A 72 -11.07 4.20 18.86
N ASN A 73 -10.94 3.06 18.18
CA ASN A 73 -11.37 1.76 18.72
C ASN A 73 -10.32 0.63 18.56
N ASP A 74 -9.09 0.98 18.14
CA ASP A 74 -8.05 0.02 17.70
C ASP A 74 -8.57 -1.05 16.73
N GLU A 75 -9.63 -0.71 15.99
CA GLU A 75 -10.28 -1.58 15.02
C GLU A 75 -9.34 -1.80 13.84
N VAL A 76 -9.19 -3.06 13.45
CA VAL A 76 -8.39 -3.46 12.29
C VAL A 76 -9.33 -3.99 11.22
N CYS A 77 -9.34 -3.33 10.07
CA CYS A 77 -10.14 -3.71 8.92
C CYS A 77 -9.26 -4.22 7.77
N PHE A 78 -9.68 -5.33 7.17
CA PHE A 78 -9.10 -5.92 5.97
C PHE A 78 -10.07 -5.72 4.82
N GLY A 79 -9.64 -4.96 3.81
CA GLY A 79 -10.49 -4.60 2.70
C GLY A 79 -9.94 -5.07 1.35
N ASP A 80 -10.85 -5.22 0.40
CA ASP A 80 -10.55 -5.45 -1.02
C ASP A 80 -11.46 -4.54 -1.84
N THR A 81 -10.85 -3.57 -2.53
CA THR A 81 -11.59 -2.61 -3.33
C THR A 81 -12.20 -3.21 -4.60
N GLN A 82 -11.72 -4.37 -5.09
CA GLN A 82 -12.26 -4.98 -6.31
C GLN A 82 -13.55 -5.75 -6.04
N THR A 83 -13.59 -6.46 -4.92
CA THR A 83 -14.78 -7.19 -4.46
C THR A 83 -15.68 -6.34 -3.56
N ALA A 84 -15.31 -5.07 -3.35
CA ALA A 84 -16.00 -4.13 -2.48
C ALA A 84 -16.36 -4.74 -1.10
N SER A 85 -15.40 -5.45 -0.50
CA SER A 85 -15.57 -6.16 0.77
C SER A 85 -14.68 -5.58 1.86
N LEU A 86 -15.18 -5.48 3.08
CA LEU A 86 -14.46 -4.99 4.25
C LEU A 86 -14.77 -5.85 5.48
N ASN A 87 -13.75 -6.45 6.07
CA ASN A 87 -13.83 -7.24 7.29
C ASN A 87 -13.13 -6.50 8.43
N CYS A 88 -13.87 -6.08 9.46
CA CYS A 88 -13.32 -5.35 10.60
C CYS A 88 -13.33 -6.19 11.87
N TYR A 89 -12.26 -6.09 12.64
CA TYR A 89 -12.09 -6.74 13.93
C TYR A 89 -11.84 -5.67 15.00
N ASN A 90 -12.64 -5.66 16.05
CA ASN A 90 -12.40 -4.77 17.19
C ASN A 90 -11.36 -5.37 18.17
N ALA A 91 -11.01 -4.61 19.21
CA ALA A 91 -10.04 -5.05 20.23
C ALA A 91 -10.43 -6.34 20.97
N THR A 92 -11.72 -6.72 21.00
CA THR A 92 -12.21 -7.97 21.61
C THR A 92 -12.33 -9.12 20.63
N GLY A 93 -11.95 -8.93 19.35
CA GLY A 93 -12.00 -9.94 18.30
C GLY A 93 -13.38 -10.14 17.67
N PHE A 94 -14.37 -9.28 17.94
CA PHE A 94 -15.66 -9.32 17.26
C PHE A 94 -15.49 -8.90 15.80
N GLN A 95 -16.05 -9.68 14.89
CA GLN A 95 -15.95 -9.48 13.45
C GLN A 95 -17.22 -8.81 12.91
N THR A 96 -17.04 -7.73 12.15
CA THR A 96 -18.09 -7.12 11.34
C THR A 96 -17.70 -7.23 9.87
N PHE A 97 -18.60 -7.77 9.06
CA PHE A 97 -18.41 -7.91 7.62
C PHE A 97 -19.31 -6.94 6.87
N PHE A 98 -18.74 -6.22 5.92
CA PHE A 98 -19.43 -5.34 5.00
C PHE A 98 -19.13 -5.81 3.57
N GLU A 99 -20.18 -6.05 2.80
CA GLU A 99 -20.08 -6.39 1.38
C GLU A 99 -21.03 -5.48 0.62
N ALA A 100 -20.51 -4.80 -0.40
CA ALA A 100 -21.34 -4.05 -1.32
C ALA A 100 -21.77 -5.00 -2.45
N GLY A 101 -22.89 -5.68 -2.23
CA GLY A 101 -23.60 -6.45 -3.26
C GLY A 101 -24.96 -5.82 -3.51
N ASP A 102 -25.40 -5.83 -4.77
CA ASP A 102 -26.76 -5.46 -5.19
C ASP A 102 -27.77 -6.06 -4.21
N THR A 103 -28.32 -5.22 -3.34
CA THR A 103 -29.65 -5.46 -2.81
C THR A 103 -30.59 -5.34 -4.02
N ASP A 104 -30.97 -6.48 -4.58
CA ASP A 104 -32.19 -6.62 -5.40
C ASP A 104 -33.37 -5.87 -4.73
#